data_AF-A0A960DUP2-F1
#
_entry.id   AF-A0A960DUP2-F1
#
_cell.length_a   1.000
_cell.length_b   1.000
_cell.length_c   1.000
_cell.angle_alpha   90.00
_cell.angle_beta   90.00
_cell.angle_gamma   90.00
#
_symmetry.space_group_name_H-M   'P 1'
#
loop_
_entity.id
_entity.type
_entity.pdbx_description
1 polymer ?
#
loop_
_entity_poly.entity_id
_entity_poly.type
_entity_poly.pdbx_seq_one_letter_code
_entity_poly.pdbx_strand_id
1 'polypeptide(L)'
;AYLDGRTRKREAAISRFKDGDVPVFVISLKAGGVGLNLTEADYCFVLDPWWNPATETQAVDRAHRIGQTNPVVVYRYVSVDTIEEKVMELKGRKARLFDQVVGDETALAGALGEDDIRALLDLA
;
A
#
# COMPACT_ATOMS: atom_id res chain seq x y z
N ALA A 1 -7.35 2.69 16.07
CA ALA A 1 -7.93 3.84 15.34
C ALA A 1 -8.20 3.46 13.89
N TYR A 2 -9.06 4.21 13.18
CA TYR A 2 -9.49 3.91 11.81
C TYR A 2 -9.51 5.18 10.96
N LEU A 3 -9.08 5.07 9.69
CA LEU A 3 -9.13 6.16 8.73
C LEU A 3 -9.48 5.68 7.31
N ASP A 4 -10.55 6.25 6.77
CA ASP A 4 -10.98 6.09 5.38
C ASP A 4 -11.36 7.45 4.75
N GLY A 5 -11.91 7.40 3.52
CA GLY A 5 -12.36 8.59 2.81
C GLY A 5 -13.57 9.31 3.45
N ARG A 6 -14.23 8.72 4.45
CA ARG A 6 -15.42 9.27 5.11
C ARG A 6 -15.16 9.75 6.54
N THR A 7 -13.96 9.48 7.05
CA THR A 7 -13.55 9.81 8.41
C THR A 7 -13.46 11.33 8.58
N ARG A 8 -14.33 11.92 9.42
CA ARG A 8 -14.35 13.36 9.68
C ARG A 8 -13.30 13.80 10.71
N LYS A 9 -13.13 13.05 11.81
CA LYS A 9 -12.22 13.38 12.92
C LYS A 9 -10.84 12.72 12.73
N ARG A 10 -10.19 13.02 11.60
CA ARG A 10 -8.92 12.38 11.20
C ARG A 10 -7.82 12.58 12.23
N GLU A 11 -7.61 13.83 12.67
CA GLU A 11 -6.57 14.20 13.65
C GLU A 11 -6.73 13.46 14.97
N ALA A 12 -7.96 13.37 15.50
CA ALA A 12 -8.22 12.63 16.73
C ALA A 12 -7.92 11.13 16.59
N ALA A 13 -8.24 10.53 15.43
CA ALA A 13 -7.91 9.13 15.17
C ALA A 13 -6.38 8.91 15.11
N ILE A 14 -5.65 9.84 14.49
CA ILE A 14 -4.20 9.81 14.40
C ILE A 14 -3.58 9.97 15.80
N SER A 15 -3.95 11.02 16.55
CA SER A 15 -3.43 11.30 17.90
C SER A 15 -3.55 10.09 18.81
N ARG A 16 -4.73 9.47 18.90
CA ARG A 16 -4.94 8.27 19.72
C ARG A 16 -3.97 7.13 19.41
N PHE A 17 -3.53 6.98 18.16
CA PHE A 17 -2.53 5.97 17.82
C PHE A 17 -1.12 6.44 18.18
N LYS A 18 -0.78 7.69 17.87
CA LYS A 18 0.53 8.27 18.19
C LYS A 18 0.80 8.34 19.69
N ASP A 19 -0.25 8.62 20.47
CA ASP A 19 -0.22 8.74 21.93
C ASP A 19 -0.24 7.35 22.62
N GLY A 20 -0.42 6.26 21.85
CA GLY A 20 -0.44 4.90 22.37
C GLY A 20 -1.78 4.46 22.98
N ASP A 21 -2.84 5.27 22.90
CA ASP A 21 -4.18 4.91 23.41
C ASP A 21 -4.77 3.68 22.72
N VAL A 22 -4.34 3.42 21.48
CA VAL A 22 -4.76 2.26 20.69
C VAL A 22 -3.56 1.60 20.01
N PRO A 23 -3.43 0.27 20.07
CA PRO A 23 -2.25 -0.42 19.52
C PRO A 23 -2.30 -0.63 18.00
N VAL A 24 -3.45 -0.40 17.36
CA VAL A 24 -3.66 -0.69 15.93
C VAL A 24 -4.26 0.51 15.22
N PHE A 25 -3.72 0.86 14.05
CA PHE A 25 -4.27 1.85 13.13
C PHE A 25 -4.66 1.19 11.81
N VAL A 26 -5.96 1.22 11.47
CA VAL A 26 -6.47 0.67 10.21
C VAL A 26 -6.70 1.81 9.22
N ILE A 27 -6.12 1.70 8.04
CA ILE A 27 -6.25 2.71 7.00
C ILE A 27 -6.44 2.06 5.63
N SER A 28 -7.38 2.57 4.84
CA SER A 28 -7.48 2.14 3.43
C SER A 28 -6.30 2.67 2.62
N LEU A 29 -5.80 1.89 1.65
CA LEU A 29 -4.67 2.28 0.79
C LEU A 29 -4.88 3.66 0.14
N LYS A 30 -6.10 3.96 -0.33
CA LYS A 30 -6.45 5.23 -0.98
C LYS A 30 -6.65 6.41 -0.01
N ALA A 31 -7.22 6.19 1.18
CA ALA A 31 -7.43 7.29 2.13
C ALA A 31 -6.15 7.90 2.70
N GLY A 32 -5.03 7.24 2.42
CA GLY A 32 -3.71 7.65 2.82
C GLY A 32 -2.95 8.55 1.83
N GLY A 33 -3.56 8.97 0.70
CA GLY A 33 -2.95 9.96 -0.21
C GLY A 33 -2.75 11.37 0.39
N VAL A 34 -2.99 11.52 1.69
CA VAL A 34 -2.77 12.74 2.48
C VAL A 34 -1.51 12.52 3.30
N GLY A 35 -0.62 13.51 3.38
CA GLY A 35 0.66 13.43 4.10
C GLY A 35 0.50 13.06 5.58
N LEU A 36 0.45 11.75 5.85
CA LEU A 36 0.27 11.15 7.17
C LEU A 36 1.63 10.65 7.67
N ASN A 37 1.86 10.81 8.97
CA ASN A 37 3.04 10.28 9.64
C ASN A 37 2.60 9.33 10.76
N LEU A 38 3.02 8.07 10.68
CA LEU A 38 2.67 6.96 11.57
C LEU A 38 3.95 6.28 12.07
N THR A 39 4.93 7.09 12.48
CA THR A 39 6.25 6.66 12.98
C THR A 39 6.20 5.79 14.23
N GLU A 40 5.04 5.69 14.88
CA GLU A 40 4.82 4.83 16.04
C GLU A 40 4.49 3.38 15.63
N ALA A 41 4.30 3.12 14.33
CA ALA A 41 4.04 1.79 13.80
C ALA A 41 5.34 1.05 13.46
N ASP A 42 5.67 0.02 14.23
CA ASP A 42 6.79 -0.88 13.95
C ASP A 42 6.40 -2.04 13.01
N TYR A 43 5.09 -2.26 12.83
CA TYR A 43 4.54 -3.34 12.02
C TYR A 43 3.50 -2.81 11.04
N CYS A 44 3.63 -3.21 9.77
CA CYS A 44 2.69 -2.91 8.71
C CYS A 44 2.15 -4.20 8.11
N PHE A 45 0.82 -4.36 8.15
CA PHE A 45 0.13 -5.50 7.54
C PHE A 45 -0.60 -5.03 6.29
N VAL A 46 -0.12 -5.45 5.12
CA VAL A 46 -0.77 -5.23 3.84
C VAL A 46 -1.67 -6.44 3.59
N LEU A 47 -2.98 -6.23 3.76
CA LEU A 47 -3.98 -7.30 3.69
C LEU A 47 -4.37 -7.63 2.26
N ASP A 48 -4.50 -6.63 1.40
CA ASP A 48 -4.93 -6.81 0.01
C ASP A 48 -3.81 -6.34 -0.93
N PRO A 49 -3.25 -7.21 -1.79
CA PRO A 49 -2.23 -6.81 -2.74
C PRO A 49 -2.80 -5.83 -3.76
N TRP A 50 -2.04 -4.78 -4.05
CA TRP A 50 -2.44 -3.75 -5.02
C TRP A 50 -1.53 -3.78 -6.25
N TRP A 51 -2.15 -3.82 -7.43
CA TRP A 51 -1.50 -3.87 -8.74
C TRP A 51 -0.51 -2.72 -9.05
N ASN A 52 -0.57 -1.62 -8.30
CA ASN A 52 0.26 -0.43 -8.45
C ASN A 52 1.23 -0.39 -7.26
N PRO A 53 2.52 -0.75 -7.48
CA PRO A 53 3.50 -0.80 -6.42
C PRO A 53 3.60 0.49 -5.61
N ALA A 54 3.54 1.66 -6.25
CA ALA A 54 3.73 2.94 -5.57
C ALA A 54 2.64 3.25 -4.54
N THR A 55 1.40 2.79 -4.75
CA THR A 55 0.33 3.02 -3.77
C THR A 55 0.61 2.28 -2.47
N GLU A 56 1.11 1.05 -2.56
CA GLU A 56 1.46 0.24 -1.40
C GLU A 56 2.73 0.74 -0.72
N THR A 57 3.77 1.05 -1.50
CA THR A 57 5.02 1.65 -0.98
C THR A 57 4.71 2.94 -0.24
N GLN A 58 3.93 3.85 -0.83
CA GLN A 58 3.51 5.09 -0.17
C GLN A 58 2.73 4.82 1.12
N ALA A 59 1.95 3.74 1.20
CA ALA A 59 1.23 3.39 2.42
C ALA A 59 2.19 2.93 3.54
N VAL A 60 3.20 2.15 3.21
CA VAL A 60 4.25 1.67 4.13
C VAL A 60 5.21 2.79 4.55
N ASP A 61 5.55 3.70 3.64
CA ASP A 61 6.44 4.85 3.88
C ASP A 61 5.92 5.83 4.93
N ARG A 62 4.64 5.72 5.33
CA ARG A 62 4.09 6.49 6.46
C ARG A 62 4.68 6.05 7.80
N ALA A 63 5.05 4.78 7.93
CA ALA A 63 5.74 4.23 9.09
C ALA A 63 7.25 4.35 8.95
N HIS A 64 7.79 4.10 7.74
CA HIS A 64 9.20 4.33 7.39
C HIS A 64 9.47 5.83 7.13
N ARG A 65 9.37 6.66 8.16
CA ARG A 65 9.56 8.12 8.06
C ARG A 65 10.54 8.65 9.10
N ILE A 66 11.10 9.84 8.85
CA ILE A 66 11.96 10.55 9.81
C ILE A 66 11.21 10.65 11.15
N GLY A 67 11.86 10.17 12.22
CA GLY A 67 11.29 10.09 13.57
C GLY A 67 10.97 8.65 14.03
N GLN A 68 10.98 7.67 13.12
CA GLN A 68 10.89 6.26 13.47
C GLN A 68 12.23 5.80 14.07
N THR A 69 12.19 5.21 15.26
CA THR A 69 13.37 4.74 16.01
C THR A 69 13.54 3.23 15.98
N ASN A 70 12.52 2.48 15.56
CA ASN A 70 12.51 1.03 15.49
C ASN A 70 12.52 0.52 14.04
N PRO A 71 13.02 -0.71 13.79
CA PRO A 71 12.84 -1.36 12.50
C PRO A 71 11.36 -1.57 12.18
N VAL A 72 10.93 -1.18 10.98
CA VAL A 72 9.56 -1.39 10.53
C VAL A 72 9.46 -2.66 9.69
N VAL A 73 8.70 -3.64 10.18
CA VAL A 73 8.47 -4.94 9.55
C VAL A 73 7.17 -4.90 8.73
N VAL A 74 7.25 -5.34 7.48
CA VAL A 74 6.11 -5.34 6.55
C VAL A 74 5.70 -6.76 6.21
N TYR A 75 4.50 -7.14 6.62
CA TYR A 75 3.86 -8.39 6.24
C TYR A 75 2.90 -8.14 5.08
N ARG A 76 3.04 -8.93 4.01
CA ARG A 76 2.15 -8.90 2.85
C ARG A 76 1.41 -10.22 2.79
N TYR A 77 0.09 -10.16 2.86
CA TYR A 77 -0.75 -11.34 2.70
C TYR A 77 -1.13 -11.49 1.24
N VAL A 78 -1.06 -12.73 0.76
CA VAL A 78 -1.46 -13.13 -0.59
C VAL A 78 -2.13 -14.49 -0.43
N SER A 79 -3.37 -14.58 -0.88
CA SER A 79 -4.17 -15.80 -0.84
C SER A 79 -3.79 -16.71 -2.01
N VAL A 80 -3.34 -17.92 -1.68
CA VAL A 80 -2.97 -18.96 -2.65
C VAL A 80 -4.20 -19.45 -3.42
N ASP A 81 -4.03 -19.79 -4.70
CA ASP A 81 -5.08 -20.26 -5.60
C ASP A 81 -6.20 -19.20 -5.79
N THR A 82 -5.81 -17.92 -5.79
CA THR A 82 -6.76 -16.81 -6.01
C THR A 82 -6.23 -15.78 -7.01
N ILE A 83 -7.11 -14.84 -7.36
CA ILE A 83 -6.77 -13.64 -8.16
C ILE A 83 -5.57 -12.86 -7.59
N GLU A 84 -5.30 -12.95 -6.29
CA GLU A 84 -4.23 -12.19 -5.63
C GLU A 84 -2.83 -12.58 -6.11
N GLU A 85 -2.60 -13.84 -6.46
CA GLU A 85 -1.31 -14.29 -7.03
C GLU A 85 -1.04 -13.62 -8.37
N LYS A 86 -2.07 -13.52 -9.22
CA LYS A 86 -1.98 -12.83 -10.51
C LYS A 86 -1.77 -11.33 -10.36
N VAL A 87 -2.38 -10.72 -9.33
CA VAL A 87 -2.12 -9.31 -9.00
C VAL A 87 -0.65 -9.11 -8.64
N MET A 88 -0.05 -10.05 -7.91
CA MET A 88 1.38 -10.01 -7.57
C MET A 88 2.28 -10.22 -8.81
N GLU A 89 1.92 -11.12 -9.71
CA GLU A 89 2.62 -11.31 -10.98
C GLU A 89 2.58 -10.04 -11.86
N LEU A 90 1.40 -9.44 -11.97
CA LEU A 90 1.17 -8.19 -12.69
C LEU A 90 2.02 -7.05 -12.09
N LYS A 91 2.01 -6.93 -10.76
CA LYS A 91 2.84 -5.98 -10.02
C LYS A 91 4.33 -6.17 -10.36
N GLY A 92 4.80 -7.41 -10.40
CA GLY A 92 6.17 -7.75 -10.80
C GLY A 92 6.49 -7.42 -12.26
N ARG A 93 5.57 -7.68 -13.19
CA ARG A 93 5.73 -7.32 -14.61
C ARG A 93 5.84 -5.80 -14.79
N LYS A 94 4.96 -5.04 -14.16
CA LYS A 94 5.00 -3.56 -14.20
C LYS A 94 6.29 -3.01 -13.60
N ALA A 95 6.77 -3.58 -12.49
CA ALA A 95 8.04 -3.17 -11.89
C ALA A 95 9.25 -3.42 -12.81
N ARG A 96 9.29 -4.57 -13.51
CA ARG A 96 10.36 -4.88 -14.48
C ARG A 96 10.34 -3.96 -15.71
N LEU A 97 9.15 -3.67 -16.23
CA LEU A 97 9.00 -2.72 -17.34
C LEU A 97 9.53 -1.34 -16.95
N PHE A 98 9.30 -0.90 -15.72
CA PHE A 98 9.83 0.36 -15.22
C PHE A 98 11.36 0.37 -15.17
N ASP A 99 11.98 -0.68 -14.62
CA ASP A 99 13.45 -0.80 -14.53
C ASP A 99 14.12 -0.74 -15.91
N GLN A 100 13.43 -1.22 -16.94
CA GLN A 100 13.89 -1.16 -18.34
C GLN A 100 13.68 0.21 -19.01
N VAL A 101 12.81 1.06 -18.46
CA VAL A 101 12.35 2.34 -19.07
C VAL A 101 12.89 3.57 -18.32
N VAL A 102 13.67 3.40 -17.23
CA VAL A 102 14.13 4.49 -16.36
C VAL A 102 14.70 5.67 -17.16
N GLY A 103 13.91 6.75 -17.17
CA GLY A 103 14.07 7.98 -17.95
C GLY A 103 12.88 8.92 -17.76
N ASP A 104 11.70 8.40 -17.44
CA ASP A 104 10.49 9.22 -17.20
C ASP A 104 9.63 8.67 -16.04
N GLU A 105 9.60 9.37 -14.90
CA GLU A 105 8.86 9.01 -13.67
C GLU A 105 7.33 8.98 -13.85
N THR A 106 6.82 9.51 -14.96
CA THR A 106 5.39 9.61 -15.27
C THR A 106 4.75 8.29 -15.71
N ALA A 107 5.54 7.26 -16.03
CA ALA A 107 5.05 5.95 -16.49
C ALA A 107 4.37 5.11 -15.39
N LEU A 108 4.51 5.46 -14.11
CA LEU A 108 4.02 4.64 -12.98
C LEU A 108 2.50 4.64 -12.79
N ALA A 109 1.79 5.60 -13.38
CA ALA A 109 0.34 5.76 -13.22
C ALA A 109 -0.47 5.13 -14.38
N GLY A 110 0.16 4.33 -15.23
CA GLY A 110 -0.51 3.65 -16.34
C GLY A 110 -1.67 2.78 -15.85
N ALA A 111 -2.88 3.09 -16.31
CA ALA A 111 -4.07 2.26 -16.14
C ALA A 111 -3.79 0.83 -16.64
N LEU A 112 -4.54 -0.17 -16.17
CA LEU A 112 -4.44 -1.50 -16.78
C LEU A 112 -4.74 -1.44 -18.26
N GLY A 113 -3.93 -2.15 -19.04
CA GLY A 113 -4.27 -2.49 -20.40
C GLY A 113 -5.29 -3.62 -20.46
N GLU A 114 -5.87 -3.83 -21.64
CA GLU A 114 -6.79 -4.94 -21.90
C GLU A 114 -6.15 -6.31 -21.58
N ASP A 115 -4.90 -6.50 -21.96
CA ASP A 115 -4.15 -7.75 -21.69
C ASP A 115 -3.95 -8.00 -20.19
N ASP A 116 -3.76 -6.94 -19.40
CA ASP A 116 -3.67 -7.06 -17.94
C ASP A 116 -5.02 -7.52 -17.35
N ILE A 117 -6.13 -7.00 -17.87
CA ILE A 117 -7.48 -7.35 -17.42
C ILE A 117 -7.78 -8.82 -17.77
N ARG A 118 -7.47 -9.26 -19.00
CA ARG A 118 -7.66 -10.65 -19.42
C ARG A 118 -6.85 -11.61 -18.55
N ALA A 119 -5.57 -11.32 -18.34
CA ALA A 119 -4.70 -12.14 -17.49
C ALA A 119 -5.23 -12.29 -16.05
N LEU A 120 -5.79 -11.21 -15.48
CA LEU A 120 -6.45 -11.26 -14.18
C LEU A 120 -7.67 -12.21 -14.20
N LEU A 121 -8.55 -12.08 -15.19
CA LEU A 121 -9.83 -12.79 -15.22
C LEU A 121 -9.75 -14.27 -15.65
N ASP A 122 -8.71 -14.68 -16.39
CA ASP A 122 -8.59 -16.05 -16.91
C ASP A 122 -8.29 -17.08 -15.83
N LEU A 123 -9.30 -17.62 -15.14
CA LEU A 123 -9.12 -18.75 -14.22
C LEU A 123 -8.53 -19.93 -15.02
N ALA A 124 -7.28 -20.29 -14.72
CA ALA A 124 -6.67 -21.53 -15.20
C ALA A 124 -7.37 -22.73 -14.55
#